data_AF-A0A1G9J875-F1
#
_entry.id   AF-A0A1G9J875-F1
#
_cell.length_a   1.000
_cell.length_b   1.000
_cell.length_c   1.000
_cell.angle_alpha   90.00
_cell.angle_beta   90.00
_cell.angle_gamma   90.00
#
_symmetry.space_group_name_H-M   'P 1'
#
loop_
_entity.id
_entity.type
_entity.pdbx_description
1 polymer ?
#
loop_
_entity_poly.entity_id
_entity_poly.type
_entity_poly.pdbx_seq_one_letter_code
_entity_poly.pdbx_strand_id
1 'polypeptide(L)'
;MSPAPNHKATPVPGSGPCLLCGTSAEPTVEHIIPRTLWKRFGIDPDRPDLARFRTTLCNRHNEATSKLHVRSDMMKLIETGELVTRKTLDHLSDWAIWVTLLFALERGSGVLGPEASRELLLRRFDTDRAGPPKGFRVYAAKVASYVEPADPRTVPYVLALQSDSRITLDAAGEPNGFTIREGPINASESIGLGKLVLLVVGLSFPSGPDHNERLDEAAAQVGLERIHPPGRTLPTLTPASVNMTDISKVFTVLPIGADPSLLPKGLQNLFG
;
A
#
# COMPACT_ATOMS: atom_id res chain seq x y z
N MET A 1 -26.09 34.62 -15.65
CA MET A 1 -26.17 33.87 -14.38
C MET A 1 -25.51 32.52 -14.64
N SER A 2 -24.28 32.33 -14.16
CA SER A 2 -23.58 31.04 -14.27
C SER A 2 -24.07 30.10 -13.17
N PRO A 3 -24.33 28.81 -13.43
CA PRO A 3 -24.67 27.87 -12.37
C PRO A 3 -23.43 27.58 -11.53
N ALA A 4 -23.60 27.61 -10.21
CA ALA A 4 -22.58 27.26 -9.23
C ALA A 4 -22.11 25.80 -9.41
N PRO A 5 -20.85 25.49 -9.12
CA PRO A 5 -20.37 24.11 -9.18
C PRO A 5 -21.12 23.26 -8.16
N ASN A 6 -21.66 22.14 -8.62
CA ASN A 6 -22.23 21.09 -7.77
C ASN A 6 -21.13 20.54 -6.87
N HIS A 7 -20.96 21.11 -5.69
CA HIS A 7 -20.24 20.46 -4.60
C HIS A 7 -21.01 19.18 -4.28
N LYS A 8 -20.48 18.01 -4.69
CA LYS A 8 -20.91 16.72 -4.13
C LYS A 8 -20.83 16.86 -2.62
N ALA A 9 -21.96 16.84 -1.94
CA ALA A 9 -22.03 16.84 -0.49
C ALA A 9 -21.14 15.70 0.02
N THR A 10 -20.21 16.02 0.92
CA THR A 10 -19.39 15.01 1.59
C THR A 10 -20.36 14.08 2.33
N PRO A 11 -20.43 12.77 2.00
CA PRO A 11 -21.35 11.85 2.64
C PRO A 11 -21.12 11.87 4.15
N VAL A 12 -22.22 11.79 4.91
CA VAL A 12 -22.15 11.76 6.37
C VAL A 12 -21.37 10.51 6.79
N PRO A 13 -20.31 10.62 7.60
CA PRO A 13 -19.57 9.46 8.06
C PRO A 13 -20.51 8.45 8.74
N GLY A 14 -20.50 7.19 8.30
CA GLY A 14 -21.33 6.13 8.89
C GLY A 14 -22.72 5.96 8.27
N SER A 15 -23.08 6.74 7.25
CA SER A 15 -24.38 6.61 6.58
C SER A 15 -24.37 5.72 5.33
N GLY A 16 -23.26 5.04 5.04
CA GLY A 16 -23.09 4.19 3.86
C GLY A 16 -23.18 2.69 4.18
N PRO A 17 -23.35 1.82 3.15
CA PRO A 17 -23.17 0.38 3.34
C PRO A 17 -21.73 0.07 3.77
N CYS A 18 -21.52 -1.08 4.40
CA CYS A 18 -20.20 -1.58 4.76
C CYS A 18 -19.27 -1.59 3.54
N LEU A 19 -18.11 -0.95 3.65
CA LEU A 19 -17.11 -0.85 2.59
C LEU A 19 -16.68 -2.23 2.09
N LEU A 20 -16.64 -3.25 2.96
CA LEU A 20 -16.19 -4.59 2.60
C LEU A 20 -17.29 -5.44 1.95
N CYS A 21 -18.42 -5.64 2.63
CA CYS A 21 -19.46 -6.58 2.17
C CYS A 21 -20.71 -5.92 1.59
N GLY A 22 -20.81 -4.59 1.59
CA GLY A 22 -21.96 -3.85 1.06
C GLY A 22 -23.22 -3.93 1.93
N THR A 23 -23.18 -4.58 3.10
CA THR A 23 -24.35 -4.65 3.99
C THR A 23 -24.73 -3.28 4.52
N SER A 24 -26.02 -2.99 4.56
CA SER A 24 -26.56 -1.78 5.21
C SER A 24 -27.01 -2.04 6.66
N ALA A 25 -26.80 -3.26 7.17
CA ALA A 25 -27.11 -3.61 8.55
C ALA A 25 -26.01 -3.13 9.50
N GLU A 26 -26.41 -2.38 10.54
CA GLU A 26 -25.55 -1.87 11.61
C GLU A 26 -24.21 -1.23 11.13
N PRO A 27 -24.25 -0.29 10.16
CA PRO A 27 -23.04 0.42 9.78
C PRO A 27 -22.58 1.28 10.95
N THR A 28 -21.32 1.10 11.31
CA THR A 28 -20.62 1.93 12.29
C THR A 28 -19.47 2.64 11.60
N VAL A 29 -19.25 3.91 11.99
CA VAL A 29 -18.12 4.69 11.48
C VAL A 29 -16.84 3.95 11.85
N GLU A 30 -16.14 3.51 10.82
CA GLU A 30 -14.84 2.92 10.98
C GLU A 30 -13.81 4.06 10.95
N HIS A 31 -13.00 4.09 12.00
CA HIS A 31 -11.98 5.11 12.22
C HIS A 31 -10.57 4.52 12.11
N ILE A 32 -10.38 3.39 11.46
CA ILE A 32 -9.23 2.52 11.72
C ILE A 32 -7.94 3.09 11.22
N ILE A 33 -8.00 3.94 10.20
CA ILE A 33 -6.87 4.75 9.81
C ILE A 33 -6.73 5.93 10.80
N PRO A 34 -7.74 6.81 11.00
CA PRO A 34 -7.61 7.98 11.88
C PRO A 34 -7.31 7.68 13.35
N ARG A 35 -8.02 6.76 14.02
CA ARG A 35 -7.78 6.41 15.45
C ARG A 35 -6.42 5.76 15.66
N THR A 36 -5.94 4.99 14.68
CA THR A 36 -4.59 4.40 14.72
C THR A 36 -3.53 5.48 14.51
N LEU A 37 -3.78 6.43 13.62
CA LEU A 37 -2.90 7.58 13.43
C LEU A 37 -2.90 8.52 14.65
N TRP A 38 -4.05 8.69 15.30
CA TRP A 38 -4.27 9.53 16.48
C TRP A 38 -3.59 9.02 17.74
N LYS A 39 -3.89 7.77 18.13
CA LYS A 39 -3.35 7.18 19.36
C LYS A 39 -1.84 6.99 19.32
N ARG A 40 -1.23 7.04 18.13
CA ARG A 40 0.18 6.66 17.89
C ARG A 40 1.05 7.83 17.40
N PHE A 41 0.46 8.85 16.76
CA PHE A 41 1.21 9.95 16.14
C PHE A 41 0.64 11.36 16.42
N GLY A 42 -0.35 11.48 17.31
CA GLY A 42 -0.84 12.79 17.78
C GLY A 42 -1.62 13.61 16.75
N ILE A 43 -2.05 13.01 15.63
CA ILE A 43 -2.88 13.68 14.63
C ILE A 43 -4.35 13.50 15.02
N ASP A 44 -5.05 14.62 15.22
CA ASP A 44 -6.47 14.62 15.58
C ASP A 44 -7.32 13.97 14.46
N PRO A 45 -8.03 12.86 14.75
CA PRO A 45 -8.81 12.10 13.77
C PRO A 45 -10.11 12.81 13.35
N ASP A 46 -10.45 13.89 14.07
CA ASP A 46 -11.59 14.74 13.79
C ASP A 46 -11.25 15.95 12.93
N ARG A 47 -10.00 16.07 12.48
CA ARG A 47 -9.64 17.10 11.51
C ARG A 47 -10.40 16.91 10.18
N PRO A 48 -10.94 18.00 9.59
CA PRO A 48 -11.70 17.94 8.34
C PRO A 48 -10.94 17.33 7.16
N ASP A 49 -9.62 17.51 7.08
CA ASP A 49 -8.75 16.97 6.02
C ASP A 49 -8.58 15.45 6.08
N LEU A 50 -8.94 14.83 7.22
CA LEU A 50 -8.92 13.38 7.42
C LEU A 50 -10.29 12.72 7.21
N ALA A 51 -11.35 13.51 6.97
CA ALA A 51 -12.69 12.99 6.70
C ALA A 51 -12.69 12.00 5.52
N ARG A 52 -11.81 12.20 4.53
CA ARG A 52 -11.62 11.33 3.37
C ARG A 52 -11.08 9.92 3.68
N PHE A 53 -10.62 9.69 4.91
CA PHE A 53 -10.11 8.39 5.36
C PHE A 53 -11.06 7.68 6.33
N ARG A 54 -12.26 8.25 6.55
CA ARG A 54 -13.31 7.61 7.34
C ARG A 54 -14.04 6.63 6.45
N THR A 55 -14.10 5.37 6.87
CA THR A 55 -14.85 4.36 6.15
C THR A 55 -16.08 3.97 6.96
N THR A 56 -17.02 3.28 6.33
CA THR A 56 -18.18 2.72 7.02
C THR A 56 -18.06 1.22 6.98
N LEU A 57 -18.01 0.54 8.13
CA LEU A 57 -17.98 -0.93 8.22
C LEU A 57 -19.15 -1.42 9.08
N CYS A 58 -19.62 -2.65 8.87
CA CYS A 58 -20.52 -3.28 9.84
C CYS A 58 -19.77 -3.70 11.09
N ASN A 59 -20.48 -3.94 12.21
CA ASN A 59 -19.89 -4.30 13.49
C ASN A 59 -18.88 -5.47 13.40
N ARG A 60 -19.22 -6.54 12.69
CA ARG A 60 -18.33 -7.68 12.45
C ARG A 60 -17.00 -7.26 11.84
N HIS A 61 -17.05 -6.47 10.76
CA HIS A 61 -15.84 -6.02 10.06
C HIS A 61 -15.06 -5.01 10.88
N ASN A 62 -15.73 -4.13 11.63
CA ASN A 62 -15.10 -3.21 12.58
C ASN A 62 -14.32 -3.93 13.68
N GLU A 63 -14.86 -5.00 14.25
CA GLU A 63 -14.15 -5.83 15.24
C GLU A 63 -12.95 -6.55 14.63
N ALA A 64 -13.11 -7.15 13.44
CA ALA A 64 -12.06 -7.90 12.76
C ALA A 64 -10.87 -7.01 12.38
N THR A 65 -11.15 -5.85 11.80
CA THR A 65 -10.14 -4.85 11.45
C THR A 65 -9.51 -4.25 12.70
N SER A 66 -10.26 -3.96 13.77
CA SER A 66 -9.69 -3.48 15.05
C SER A 66 -8.59 -4.42 15.58
N LYS A 67 -8.77 -5.75 15.52
CA LYS A 67 -7.77 -6.73 15.96
C LYS A 67 -6.44 -6.62 15.21
N LEU A 68 -6.43 -6.15 13.96
CA LEU A 68 -5.21 -5.88 13.21
C LEU A 68 -4.35 -4.82 13.91
N HIS A 69 -5.00 -3.86 14.59
CA HIS A 69 -4.34 -2.72 15.20
C HIS A 69 -3.88 -3.00 16.64
N VAL A 70 -4.50 -3.90 17.42
CA VAL A 70 -4.19 -4.09 18.86
C VAL A 70 -2.89 -4.89 19.16
N ARG A 71 -1.97 -5.07 18.20
CA ARG A 71 -0.74 -5.86 18.42
C ARG A 71 0.40 -5.02 19.04
N SER A 72 0.68 -5.22 20.33
CA SER A 72 1.69 -4.50 21.13
C SER A 72 3.12 -4.58 20.58
N ASP A 73 3.52 -5.73 20.03
CA ASP A 73 4.91 -5.98 19.64
C ASP A 73 5.36 -5.08 18.47
N MET A 74 4.45 -4.76 17.55
CA MET A 74 4.71 -3.84 16.43
C MET A 74 4.84 -2.39 16.90
N MET A 75 4.18 -2.02 18.00
CA MET A 75 4.07 -0.63 18.45
C MET A 75 5.37 -0.06 18.92
N LYS A 76 6.13 -0.85 19.67
CA LYS A 76 7.45 -0.44 20.14
C LYS A 76 8.37 -0.07 18.98
N LEU A 77 8.35 -0.85 17.91
CA LEU A 77 9.13 -0.58 16.70
C LEU A 77 8.69 0.70 15.98
N ILE A 78 7.39 0.99 15.93
CA ILE A 78 6.85 2.21 15.31
C ILE A 78 7.19 3.47 16.11
N GLU A 79 7.07 3.40 17.44
CA GLU A 79 7.22 4.54 18.35
C GLU A 79 8.69 4.87 18.63
N THR A 80 9.48 3.87 19.01
CA THR A 80 10.87 4.05 19.45
C THR A 80 11.88 3.50 18.45
N GLY A 81 11.43 2.67 17.51
CA GLY A 81 12.33 1.96 16.60
C GLY A 81 13.18 0.91 17.30
N GLU A 82 12.78 0.45 18.49
CA GLU A 82 13.50 -0.58 19.26
C GLU A 82 13.15 -2.01 18.81
N LEU A 83 14.13 -2.90 19.03
CA LEU A 83 14.19 -4.34 18.75
C LEU A 83 13.37 -4.87 17.56
N VAL A 84 14.07 -4.96 16.43
CA VAL A 84 13.65 -5.71 15.26
C VAL A 84 13.77 -7.20 15.54
N THR A 85 12.62 -7.88 15.60
CA THR A 85 12.54 -9.34 15.62
C THR A 85 11.79 -9.84 14.38
N ARG A 86 11.96 -11.12 14.04
CA ARG A 86 11.16 -11.74 12.96
C ARG A 86 9.65 -11.55 13.20
N LYS A 87 9.19 -11.83 14.43
CA LYS A 87 7.79 -11.70 14.82
C LYS A 87 7.25 -10.27 14.65
N THR A 88 8.02 -9.26 15.05
CA THR A 88 7.61 -7.85 14.91
C THR A 88 7.52 -7.43 13.45
N LEU A 89 8.46 -7.88 12.60
CA LEU A 89 8.43 -7.61 11.16
C LEU A 89 7.28 -8.33 10.46
N ASP A 90 7.00 -9.59 10.81
CA ASP A 90 5.88 -10.35 10.25
C ASP A 90 4.54 -9.66 10.59
N HIS A 91 4.38 -9.22 11.84
CA HIS A 91 3.19 -8.47 12.26
C HIS A 91 3.07 -7.11 11.56
N LEU A 92 4.17 -6.37 11.44
CA LEU A 92 4.22 -5.10 10.72
C LEU A 92 3.84 -5.27 9.25
N SER A 93 4.32 -6.34 8.62
CA SER A 93 4.05 -6.64 7.22
C SER A 93 2.60 -7.05 6.98
N ASP A 94 2.04 -7.92 7.83
CA ASP A 94 0.61 -8.27 7.83
C ASP A 94 -0.24 -7.01 7.97
N TRP A 95 0.08 -6.16 8.96
CA TRP A 95 -0.60 -4.89 9.16
C TRP A 95 -0.50 -3.97 7.93
N ALA A 96 0.70 -3.78 7.38
CA ALA A 96 0.96 -2.86 6.28
C ALA A 96 0.19 -3.24 5.01
N ILE A 97 0.18 -4.53 4.65
CA ILE A 97 -0.49 -5.01 3.45
C ILE A 97 -2.01 -4.83 3.60
N TRP A 98 -2.61 -5.28 4.70
CA TRP A 98 -4.06 -5.20 4.86
C TRP A 98 -4.57 -3.77 4.99
N VAL A 99 -3.83 -2.90 5.67
CA VAL A 99 -4.15 -1.46 5.73
C VAL A 99 -4.03 -0.81 4.35
N THR A 100 -3.00 -1.15 3.57
CA THR A 100 -2.85 -0.66 2.19
C THR A 100 -4.03 -1.07 1.31
N LEU A 101 -4.49 -2.31 1.43
CA LEU A 101 -5.63 -2.79 0.65
C LEU A 101 -6.95 -2.13 1.08
N LEU A 102 -7.16 -1.90 2.38
CA LEU A 102 -8.32 -1.14 2.87
C LEU A 102 -8.34 0.28 2.30
N PHE A 103 -7.19 0.97 2.33
CA PHE A 103 -7.03 2.28 1.72
C PHE A 103 -7.26 2.27 0.21
N ALA A 104 -6.79 1.22 -0.48
CA ALA A 104 -6.96 1.11 -1.91
C ALA A 104 -8.43 0.93 -2.29
N LEU A 105 -9.14 0.09 -1.54
CA LEU A 105 -10.57 -0.13 -1.71
C LEU A 105 -11.38 1.15 -1.51
N GLU A 106 -11.06 1.94 -0.47
CA GLU A 106 -11.77 3.19 -0.20
C GLU A 106 -11.50 4.26 -1.27
N ARG A 107 -10.25 4.41 -1.69
CA ARG A 107 -9.84 5.46 -2.65
C ARG A 107 -10.12 5.10 -4.10
N GLY A 108 -10.39 3.83 -4.39
CA GLY A 108 -10.45 3.30 -5.74
C GLY A 108 -9.08 3.19 -6.43
N SER A 109 -7.99 3.28 -5.68
CA SER A 109 -6.62 3.37 -6.22
C SER A 109 -5.60 2.74 -5.28
N GLY A 110 -4.66 1.95 -5.80
CA GLY A 110 -3.51 1.48 -5.04
C GLY A 110 -2.80 0.32 -5.73
N VAL A 111 -2.17 -0.55 -4.94
CA VAL A 111 -1.44 -1.74 -5.42
C VAL A 111 -2.32 -2.84 -6.02
N LEU A 112 -3.64 -2.78 -5.81
CA LEU A 112 -4.65 -3.62 -6.45
C LEU A 112 -5.86 -2.77 -6.82
N GLY A 113 -6.62 -3.20 -7.83
CA GLY A 113 -7.92 -2.61 -8.14
C GLY A 113 -8.96 -2.83 -7.02
N PRO A 114 -10.08 -2.09 -7.02
CA PRO A 114 -11.09 -2.14 -5.95
C PRO A 114 -11.70 -3.54 -5.75
N GLU A 115 -12.05 -4.22 -6.83
CA GLU A 115 -12.70 -5.53 -6.79
C GLU A 115 -11.76 -6.58 -6.18
N ALA A 116 -10.52 -6.65 -6.67
CA ALA A 116 -9.49 -7.57 -6.17
C ALA A 116 -9.12 -7.26 -4.71
N SER A 117 -9.04 -5.98 -4.34
CA SER A 117 -8.83 -5.57 -2.95
C SER A 117 -9.96 -6.07 -2.06
N ARG A 118 -11.22 -5.87 -2.47
CA ARG A 118 -12.41 -6.31 -1.75
C ARG A 118 -12.42 -7.82 -1.53
N GLU A 119 -12.13 -8.60 -2.57
CA GLU A 119 -12.10 -10.06 -2.49
C GLU A 119 -11.08 -10.54 -1.44
N LEU A 120 -9.85 -10.02 -1.48
CA LEU A 120 -8.80 -10.40 -0.52
C LEU A 120 -9.14 -9.98 0.92
N LEU A 121 -9.71 -8.79 1.08
CA LEU A 121 -10.12 -8.27 2.39
C LEU A 121 -11.26 -9.10 2.99
N LEU A 122 -12.28 -9.45 2.20
CA LEU A 122 -13.35 -10.33 2.63
C LEU A 122 -12.80 -11.71 3.00
N ARG A 123 -11.89 -12.28 2.18
CA ARG A 123 -11.24 -13.54 2.54
C ARG A 123 -10.51 -13.44 3.88
N ARG A 124 -9.80 -12.35 4.14
CA ARG A 124 -9.06 -12.14 5.39
C ARG A 124 -9.95 -11.98 6.61
N PHE A 125 -11.01 -11.19 6.50
CA PHE A 125 -11.81 -10.76 7.63
C PHE A 125 -13.09 -11.58 7.84
N ASP A 126 -13.53 -12.34 6.83
CA ASP A 126 -14.68 -13.24 6.98
C ASP A 126 -14.30 -14.69 7.27
N THR A 127 -13.10 -15.15 6.87
CA THR A 127 -12.72 -16.58 6.99
C THR A 127 -11.71 -16.89 8.10
N ASP A 128 -11.45 -15.94 9.02
CA ASP A 128 -10.58 -16.05 10.20
C ASP A 128 -9.11 -16.49 9.97
N ARG A 129 -8.67 -16.73 8.73
CA ARG A 129 -7.38 -17.39 8.46
C ARG A 129 -6.69 -16.98 7.16
N ALA A 130 -6.44 -15.69 6.94
CA ALA A 130 -5.47 -15.29 5.92
C ALA A 130 -4.26 -14.62 6.59
N GLY A 131 -3.07 -15.17 6.41
CA GLY A 131 -1.82 -14.43 6.58
C GLY A 131 -1.62 -13.45 5.42
N PRO A 132 -0.48 -12.74 5.36
CA PRO A 132 -0.17 -11.87 4.23
C PRO A 132 -0.36 -12.58 2.88
N PRO A 133 -1.03 -11.96 1.89
CA PRO A 133 -1.18 -12.54 0.57
C PRO A 133 0.19 -12.78 -0.06
N LYS A 134 0.35 -13.94 -0.72
CA LYS A 134 1.61 -14.28 -1.40
C LYS A 134 1.91 -13.27 -2.50
N GLY A 135 3.20 -13.00 -2.71
CA GLY A 135 3.67 -12.16 -3.82
C GLY A 135 3.78 -10.67 -3.50
N PHE A 136 3.15 -10.20 -2.43
CA PHE A 136 3.36 -8.84 -1.93
C PHE A 136 4.76 -8.70 -1.34
N ARG A 137 5.31 -7.50 -1.49
CA ARG A 137 6.58 -7.11 -0.87
C ARG A 137 6.35 -5.92 0.04
N VAL A 138 7.01 -5.93 1.19
CA VAL A 138 6.99 -4.81 2.13
C VAL A 138 8.43 -4.44 2.44
N TYR A 139 8.73 -3.17 2.25
CA TYR A 139 10.00 -2.57 2.59
C TYR A 139 9.80 -1.56 3.71
N ALA A 140 10.84 -1.37 4.53
CA ALA A 140 10.81 -0.43 5.62
C ALA A 140 12.14 0.32 5.78
N ALA A 141 12.06 1.55 6.27
CA ALA A 141 13.20 2.32 6.74
C ALA A 141 12.89 2.88 8.13
N LYS A 142 13.91 2.95 8.99
CA LYS A 142 13.80 3.69 10.25
C LYS A 142 14.10 5.16 9.99
N VAL A 143 13.23 6.04 10.47
CA VAL A 143 13.29 7.47 10.22
C VAL A 143 14.02 8.18 11.35
N ALA A 144 15.15 8.80 11.03
CA ALA A 144 15.78 9.80 11.90
C ALA A 144 15.06 11.15 11.74
N SER A 145 14.89 11.60 10.50
CA SER A 145 14.19 12.84 10.12
C SER A 145 13.52 12.71 8.76
N TYR A 146 12.42 13.44 8.55
CA TYR A 146 11.84 13.62 7.23
C TYR A 146 12.49 14.82 6.56
N VAL A 147 12.91 14.66 5.31
CA VAL A 147 13.60 15.70 4.54
C VAL A 147 12.86 16.03 3.25
N GLU A 148 12.95 17.27 2.83
CA GLU A 148 12.43 17.74 1.54
C GLU A 148 13.38 17.33 0.39
N PRO A 149 12.88 17.19 -0.84
CA PRO A 149 13.71 16.83 -1.99
C PRO A 149 14.76 17.90 -2.28
N ALA A 150 16.04 17.52 -2.32
CA ALA A 150 17.12 18.45 -2.67
C ALA A 150 17.29 18.62 -4.20
N ASP A 151 17.03 17.57 -5.00
CA ASP A 151 17.03 17.57 -6.48
C ASP A 151 16.46 16.20 -6.96
N PRO A 152 15.38 16.11 -7.75
CA PRO A 152 14.76 14.82 -8.08
C PRO A 152 15.51 14.13 -9.21
N ARG A 153 16.48 13.27 -8.88
CA ARG A 153 17.17 12.40 -9.86
C ARG A 153 16.70 10.95 -9.84
N THR A 154 15.72 10.62 -9.00
CA THR A 154 15.21 9.24 -8.93
C THR A 154 14.31 8.98 -10.12
N VAL A 155 14.83 8.21 -11.09
CA VAL A 155 14.05 7.70 -12.20
C VAL A 155 13.14 6.59 -11.65
N PRO A 156 11.81 6.70 -11.78
CA PRO A 156 10.90 5.68 -11.28
C PRO A 156 11.04 4.39 -12.09
N TYR A 157 10.97 3.24 -11.43
CA TYR A 157 10.93 1.94 -12.10
C TYR A 157 9.49 1.60 -12.50
N VAL A 158 9.33 0.99 -13.68
CA VAL A 158 8.04 0.57 -14.19
C VAL A 158 7.79 -0.91 -13.89
N LEU A 159 6.66 -1.22 -13.25
CA LEU A 159 6.21 -2.56 -12.89
C LEU A 159 4.91 -2.92 -13.61
N ALA A 160 4.84 -4.16 -14.08
CA ALA A 160 3.63 -4.78 -14.58
C ALA A 160 2.97 -5.55 -13.43
N LEU A 161 1.89 -5.02 -12.83
CA LEU A 161 1.18 -5.74 -11.76
C LEU A 161 0.25 -6.82 -12.34
N GLN A 162 0.20 -8.00 -11.71
CA GLN A 162 -0.66 -9.11 -12.15
C GLN A 162 -2.15 -8.81 -12.11
N SER A 163 -2.55 -7.85 -11.27
CA SER A 163 -3.93 -7.39 -11.10
C SER A 163 -4.23 -6.12 -11.90
N ASP A 164 -3.28 -5.62 -12.69
CA ASP A 164 -3.51 -4.44 -13.49
C ASP A 164 -4.30 -4.80 -14.74
N SER A 165 -5.57 -4.41 -14.75
CA SER A 165 -6.53 -4.64 -15.83
C SER A 165 -6.16 -3.95 -17.15
N ARG A 166 -5.16 -3.06 -17.15
CA ARG A 166 -4.60 -2.52 -18.39
C ARG A 166 -3.67 -3.51 -19.06
N ILE A 167 -3.08 -4.46 -18.36
CA ILE A 167 -2.11 -5.39 -18.93
C ILE A 167 -2.86 -6.46 -19.72
N THR A 168 -2.54 -6.57 -21.02
CA THR A 168 -3.03 -7.63 -21.88
C THR A 168 -2.16 -8.86 -21.70
N LEU A 169 -2.81 -10.02 -21.56
CA LEU A 169 -2.15 -11.32 -21.46
C LEU A 169 -2.36 -12.11 -22.75
N ASP A 170 -1.35 -12.89 -23.14
CA ASP A 170 -1.46 -13.85 -24.24
C ASP A 170 -2.17 -15.15 -23.84
N ALA A 171 -2.23 -16.12 -24.76
CA ALA A 171 -2.87 -17.41 -24.51
C ALA A 171 -2.14 -18.27 -23.45
N ALA A 172 -0.87 -17.97 -23.15
CA ALA A 172 -0.08 -18.60 -22.10
C ALA A 172 -0.20 -17.87 -20.74
N GLY A 173 -0.92 -16.74 -20.69
CA GLY A 173 -1.05 -15.91 -19.49
C GLY A 173 0.11 -14.94 -19.29
N GLU A 174 0.95 -14.74 -20.30
CA GLU A 174 2.11 -13.86 -20.23
C GLU A 174 1.78 -12.43 -20.72
N PRO A 175 2.35 -11.38 -20.11
CA PRO A 175 2.09 -10.00 -20.51
C PRO A 175 2.60 -9.68 -21.92
N ASN A 176 1.72 -9.22 -22.80
CA ASN A 176 2.04 -8.94 -24.20
C ASN A 176 1.61 -7.55 -24.70
N GLY A 177 0.92 -6.75 -23.90
CA GLY A 177 0.58 -5.37 -24.25
C GLY A 177 -0.15 -4.61 -23.15
N PHE A 178 -0.64 -3.42 -23.51
CA PHE A 178 -1.46 -2.58 -22.65
C PHE A 178 -2.76 -2.17 -23.37
N THR A 179 -3.84 -2.06 -22.60
CA THR A 179 -5.11 -1.47 -22.99
C THR A 179 -5.36 -0.18 -22.23
N ILE A 180 -6.19 0.70 -22.78
CA ILE A 180 -6.67 1.89 -22.08
C ILE A 180 -7.91 1.47 -21.28
N ARG A 181 -7.71 1.06 -20.04
CA ARG A 181 -8.75 0.67 -19.08
C ARG A 181 -8.46 1.27 -17.71
N GLU A 182 -9.46 1.26 -16.84
CA GLU A 182 -9.28 1.51 -15.41
C GLU A 182 -8.44 0.38 -14.81
N GLY A 183 -7.62 0.70 -13.81
CA GLY A 183 -6.67 -0.21 -13.18
C GLY A 183 -5.92 0.49 -12.04
N PRO A 184 -5.07 -0.23 -11.28
CA PRO A 184 -4.26 0.35 -10.23
C PRO A 184 -3.41 1.50 -10.79
N ILE A 185 -3.51 2.69 -10.18
CA ILE A 185 -2.77 3.86 -10.64
C ILE A 185 -1.30 3.79 -10.21
N ASN A 186 -1.00 3.07 -9.13
CA ASN A 186 0.35 2.94 -8.57
C ASN A 186 0.76 1.47 -8.46
N ALA A 187 2.05 1.18 -8.68
CA ALA A 187 2.59 -0.15 -8.44
C ALA A 187 2.90 -0.42 -6.96
N SER A 188 2.98 0.66 -6.18
CA SER A 188 3.33 0.65 -4.76
C SER A 188 2.55 1.71 -3.99
N GLU A 189 2.47 1.54 -2.67
CA GLU A 189 1.89 2.52 -1.76
C GLU A 189 2.84 2.73 -0.57
N SER A 190 3.02 3.99 -0.18
CA SER A 190 3.95 4.37 0.89
C SER A 190 3.20 4.91 2.10
N ILE A 191 3.69 4.57 3.30
CA ILE A 191 3.06 4.96 4.57
C ILE A 191 4.16 5.42 5.54
N GLY A 192 4.13 6.68 5.96
CA GLY A 192 4.97 7.20 7.04
C GLY A 192 4.28 7.05 8.40
N LEU A 193 4.96 6.45 9.38
CA LEU A 193 4.42 6.04 10.67
C LEU A 193 5.46 6.23 11.77
N GLY A 194 5.44 7.39 12.43
CA GLY A 194 6.34 7.70 13.53
C GLY A 194 7.80 7.61 13.09
N LYS A 195 8.53 6.64 13.65
CA LYS A 195 9.94 6.37 13.33
C LYS A 195 10.13 5.33 12.22
N LEU A 196 9.09 4.97 11.49
CA LEU A 196 9.16 4.06 10.36
C LEU A 196 8.53 4.68 9.11
N VAL A 197 9.07 4.32 7.96
CA VAL A 197 8.39 4.44 6.66
C VAL A 197 8.27 3.05 6.08
N LEU A 198 7.12 2.79 5.44
CA LEU A 198 6.81 1.54 4.77
C LEU A 198 6.54 1.80 3.29
N LEU A 199 6.91 0.84 2.47
CA LEU A 199 6.52 0.75 1.06
C LEU A 199 5.96 -0.64 0.80
N VAL A 200 4.71 -0.71 0.36
CA VAL A 200 4.03 -1.95 -0.03
C VAL A 200 4.00 -2.01 -1.54
N VAL A 201 4.51 -3.09 -2.11
CA VAL A 201 4.53 -3.33 -3.56
C VAL A 201 3.62 -4.51 -3.88
N GLY A 202 2.76 -4.34 -4.88
CA GLY A 202 1.85 -5.38 -5.36
C GLY A 202 2.60 -6.53 -6.05
N LEU A 203 1.89 -7.61 -6.32
CA LEU A 203 2.43 -8.74 -7.08
C LEU A 203 2.64 -8.34 -8.54
N SER A 204 3.89 -8.36 -8.99
CA SER A 204 4.31 -8.05 -10.35
C SER A 204 4.59 -9.31 -11.19
N PHE A 205 4.45 -9.18 -12.50
CA PHE A 205 4.98 -10.14 -13.45
C PHE A 205 6.52 -10.08 -13.47
N PRO A 206 7.21 -11.23 -13.60
CA PRO A 206 8.66 -11.25 -13.57
C PRO A 206 9.27 -10.60 -14.81
N SER A 207 10.28 -9.77 -14.60
CA SER A 207 11.14 -9.20 -15.67
C SER A 207 12.30 -10.11 -16.08
N GLY A 208 12.48 -11.25 -15.40
CA GLY A 208 13.59 -12.18 -15.61
C GLY A 208 14.02 -12.90 -14.32
N PRO A 209 15.11 -13.68 -14.36
CA PRO A 209 15.60 -14.51 -13.23
C PRO A 209 15.89 -13.76 -11.93
N ASP A 210 16.20 -12.46 -12.01
CA ASP A 210 16.66 -11.58 -10.92
C ASP A 210 15.64 -10.50 -10.54
N HIS A 211 14.39 -10.58 -11.05
CA HIS A 211 13.36 -9.56 -10.87
C HIS A 211 13.19 -9.10 -9.42
N ASN A 212 13.17 -10.08 -8.51
CA ASN A 212 12.99 -9.88 -7.09
C ASN A 212 14.18 -9.20 -6.39
N GLU A 213 15.39 -9.44 -6.88
CA GLU A 213 16.62 -8.83 -6.38
C GLU A 213 16.70 -7.38 -6.85
N ARG A 214 16.38 -7.13 -8.12
CA ARG A 214 16.31 -5.76 -8.67
C ARG A 214 15.21 -4.91 -8.03
N LEU A 215 14.09 -5.50 -7.63
CA LEU A 215 13.08 -4.83 -6.79
C LEU A 215 13.69 -4.42 -5.43
N ASP A 216 14.46 -5.31 -4.81
CA ASP A 216 15.12 -5.01 -3.53
C ASP A 216 16.17 -3.90 -3.67
N GLU A 217 16.96 -3.93 -4.74
CA GLU A 217 17.95 -2.90 -5.07
C GLU A 217 17.31 -1.54 -5.35
N ALA A 218 16.22 -1.50 -6.12
CA ALA A 218 15.48 -0.27 -6.39
C ALA A 218 14.92 0.36 -5.11
N ALA A 219 14.36 -0.45 -4.20
CA ALA A 219 13.91 0.04 -2.90
C ALA A 219 15.08 0.52 -2.02
N ALA A 220 16.22 -0.16 -2.08
CA ALA A 220 17.43 0.22 -1.33
C ALA A 220 18.01 1.58 -1.76
N GLN A 221 17.83 2.00 -3.02
CA GLN A 221 18.26 3.33 -3.50
C GLN A 221 17.60 4.48 -2.73
N VAL A 222 16.38 4.27 -2.20
CA VAL A 222 15.66 5.24 -1.37
C VAL A 222 15.75 4.89 0.13
N GLY A 223 16.73 4.06 0.51
CA GLY A 223 17.05 3.73 1.90
C GLY A 223 16.12 2.70 2.55
N LEU A 224 15.31 1.98 1.78
CA LEU A 224 14.38 0.98 2.29
C LEU A 224 15.01 -0.42 2.28
N GLU A 225 14.78 -1.19 3.35
CA GLU A 225 15.17 -2.60 3.45
C GLU A 225 13.94 -3.51 3.36
N ARG A 226 14.06 -4.67 2.71
CA ARG A 226 12.97 -5.64 2.62
C ARG A 226 12.68 -6.26 3.99
N ILE A 227 11.43 -6.14 4.44
CA ILE A 227 10.91 -6.81 5.64
C ILE A 227 9.96 -7.97 5.31
N HIS A 228 9.35 -7.96 4.10
CA HIS A 228 8.49 -9.04 3.62
C HIS A 228 8.68 -9.33 2.13
N PRO A 229 8.73 -10.62 1.71
CA PRO A 229 8.92 -11.78 2.59
C PRO A 229 10.26 -11.66 3.35
N PRO A 230 10.39 -12.22 4.55
CA PRO A 230 11.62 -12.08 5.33
C PRO A 230 12.81 -12.74 4.61
N GLY A 231 13.95 -12.06 4.64
CA GLY A 231 15.22 -12.62 4.17
C GLY A 231 15.76 -13.73 5.06
N ARG A 232 16.96 -14.22 4.71
CA ARG A 232 17.72 -15.17 5.56
C ARG A 232 18.16 -14.48 6.86
N THR A 233 18.63 -13.24 6.74
CA THR A 233 18.99 -12.35 7.85
C THR A 233 17.86 -11.35 8.12
N LEU A 234 17.76 -10.89 9.36
CA LEU A 234 16.88 -9.78 9.69
C LEU A 234 17.50 -8.46 9.18
N PRO A 235 16.70 -7.53 8.63
CA PRO A 235 17.16 -6.20 8.26
C PRO A 235 17.59 -5.44 9.51
N THR A 236 18.57 -4.54 9.35
CA THR A 236 19.14 -3.80 10.49
C THR A 236 18.38 -2.50 10.75
N LEU A 237 17.54 -2.04 9.82
CA LEU A 237 16.68 -0.84 9.91
C LEU A 237 17.38 0.32 10.61
N THR A 238 18.48 0.77 10.00
CA THR A 238 19.25 1.89 10.54
C THR A 238 18.50 3.22 10.37
N PRO A 239 18.53 4.13 11.36
CA PRO A 239 17.90 5.44 11.23
C PRO A 239 18.52 6.24 10.07
N ALA A 240 17.69 6.68 9.14
CA ALA A 240 18.10 7.48 7.98
C ALA A 240 17.23 8.74 7.82
N SER A 241 17.75 9.72 7.10
CA SER A 241 16.93 10.82 6.58
C SER A 241 16.11 10.32 5.40
N VAL A 242 14.79 10.52 5.47
CA VAL A 242 13.86 9.91 4.51
C VAL A 242 13.09 10.98 3.74
N ASN A 243 13.08 10.87 2.42
CA ASN A 243 12.23 11.64 1.54
C ASN A 243 11.02 10.78 1.10
N MET A 244 9.82 11.14 1.57
CA MET A 244 8.60 10.42 1.23
C MET A 244 8.23 10.54 -0.25
N THR A 245 8.62 11.63 -0.91
CA THR A 245 8.36 11.84 -2.34
C THR A 245 9.10 10.78 -3.16
N ASP A 246 10.38 10.56 -2.87
CA ASP A 246 11.20 9.58 -3.59
C ASP A 246 10.69 8.16 -3.36
N ILE A 247 10.36 7.83 -2.12
CA ILE A 247 9.78 6.53 -1.76
C ILE A 247 8.45 6.30 -2.47
N SER A 248 7.58 7.31 -2.53
CA SER A 248 6.26 7.16 -3.18
C SER A 248 6.34 6.97 -4.69
N LYS A 249 7.47 7.35 -5.30
CA LYS A 249 7.67 7.34 -6.76
C LYS A 249 8.56 6.21 -7.24
N VAL A 250 9.22 5.46 -6.35
CA VAL A 250 10.20 4.45 -6.75
C VAL A 250 9.62 3.38 -7.70
N PHE A 251 8.37 2.95 -7.48
CA PHE A 251 7.68 2.01 -8.36
C PHE A 251 6.38 2.58 -8.89
N THR A 252 6.23 2.50 -10.21
CA THR A 252 5.09 3.01 -10.96
C THR A 252 4.65 1.97 -11.98
N VAL A 253 3.47 2.16 -12.56
CA VAL A 253 2.91 1.27 -13.58
C VAL A 253 3.19 1.74 -15.00
N LEU A 254 3.13 3.06 -15.29
CA LEU A 254 3.40 3.64 -16.61
C LEU A 254 3.71 5.17 -16.58
N PRO A 255 4.96 5.61 -16.44
CA PRO A 255 5.37 7.00 -16.73
C PRO A 255 6.26 7.09 -17.99
N ILE A 256 6.09 8.17 -18.76
CA ILE A 256 7.02 8.53 -19.84
C ILE A 256 8.39 8.87 -19.23
N GLY A 257 9.48 8.28 -19.76
CA GLY A 257 10.85 8.53 -19.28
C GLY A 257 11.26 7.76 -18.01
N ALA A 258 10.43 6.82 -17.57
CA ALA A 258 10.72 5.90 -16.46
C ALA A 258 11.61 4.73 -16.90
N ASP A 259 12.21 4.02 -15.94
CA ASP A 259 13.06 2.85 -16.19
C ASP A 259 12.19 1.58 -16.40
N PRO A 260 12.13 1.03 -17.63
CA PRO A 260 11.30 -0.14 -17.93
C PRO A 260 11.98 -1.47 -17.58
N SER A 261 13.18 -1.48 -16.99
CA SER A 261 13.96 -2.70 -16.76
C SER A 261 13.24 -3.74 -15.89
N LEU A 262 12.30 -3.31 -15.04
CA LEU A 262 11.48 -4.19 -14.20
C LEU A 262 10.16 -4.64 -14.86
N LEU A 263 9.91 -4.26 -16.11
CA LEU A 263 8.82 -4.84 -16.90
C LEU A 263 9.18 -6.23 -17.45
N PRO A 264 8.18 -7.09 -17.73
CA PRO A 264 8.34 -8.27 -18.58
C PRO A 264 8.97 -7.90 -19.92
N LYS A 265 9.87 -8.75 -20.44
CA LYS A 265 10.60 -8.50 -21.70
C LYS A 265 9.68 -8.17 -22.88
N GLY A 266 8.52 -8.84 -22.99
CA GLY A 266 7.53 -8.57 -24.03
C GLY A 266 7.00 -7.13 -24.00
N LEU A 267 6.87 -6.55 -22.80
CA LEU A 267 6.42 -5.17 -22.60
C LEU A 267 7.55 -4.15 -22.72
N GLN A 268 8.79 -4.49 -22.35
CA GLN A 268 9.94 -3.59 -22.46
C GLN A 268 10.14 -3.06 -23.89
N ASN A 269 9.94 -3.92 -24.90
CA ASN A 269 10.07 -3.57 -26.31
C ASN A 269 9.08 -2.47 -26.77
N LEU A 270 8.03 -2.20 -25.99
CA LEU A 270 7.03 -1.16 -26.28
C LEU A 270 7.45 0.23 -25.77
N PHE A 271 8.52 0.33 -24.96
CA PHE A 271 9.06 1.58 -24.40
C PHE A 271 10.36 2.03 -25.09
N GLY A 272 10.69 1.42 -26.24
CA GLY A 272 11.86 1.75 -27.07
C GLY A 272 11.74 3.09 -27.78
#